data_AF-A0A7D5SDC7-F1
#
_entry.id   AF-A0A7D5SDC7-F1
#
_cell.length_a   1.000
_cell.length_b   1.000
_cell.length_c   1.000
_cell.angle_alpha   90.00
_cell.angle_beta   90.00
_cell.angle_gamma   90.00
#
_symmetry.space_group_name_H-M   'P 1'
#
loop_
_entity.id
_entity.type
_entity.pdbx_description
1 polymer ?
#
loop_
_entity_poly.entity_id
_entity_poly.type
_entity_poly.pdbx_seq_one_letter_code
_entity_poly.pdbx_strand_id
1 'polypeptide(L)'
;MLIEDYTETFSGSWNNDQRNTYTLSGNLPTEQLTYTGNGSTWTQNGRITLQYNAQDSLIYRFTESYAGSTYNPLSRDFYYYQSMVVGLKDLTPTYNVEFTRYRYKTS
;
A
#
# COMPACT_ATOMS: atom_id res chain seq x y z
N MET A 1 -12.31 3.81 1.73
CA MET A 1 -11.53 2.69 1.17
C MET A 1 -11.15 3.06 -0.26
N LEU A 2 -9.85 3.11 -0.56
CA LEU A 2 -9.37 3.55 -1.88
C LEU A 2 -9.50 2.40 -2.87
N ILE A 3 -10.17 2.63 -3.99
CA ILE A 3 -10.39 1.64 -5.05
C ILE A 3 -9.65 2.00 -6.34
N GLU A 4 -9.08 3.20 -6.39
CA GLU A 4 -8.39 3.74 -7.56
C GLU A 4 -7.48 4.90 -7.16
N ASP A 5 -6.33 5.00 -7.82
CA ASP A 5 -5.49 6.21 -7.87
C ASP A 5 -4.99 6.44 -9.30
N TYR A 6 -4.69 7.70 -9.62
CA TYR A 6 -4.09 8.07 -10.90
C TYR A 6 -3.25 9.34 -10.80
N THR A 7 -2.32 9.48 -11.73
CA THR A 7 -1.49 10.65 -11.95
C THR A 7 -1.70 11.19 -13.36
N GLU A 8 -1.53 12.50 -13.49
CA GLU A 8 -1.53 13.21 -14.77
C GLU A 8 -0.30 14.11 -14.85
N THR A 9 0.18 14.34 -16.06
CA THR A 9 1.25 15.28 -16.34
C THR A 9 0.72 16.51 -17.08
N PHE A 10 1.19 17.69 -16.70
CA PHE A 10 0.79 18.94 -17.34
C PHE A 10 1.82 19.38 -18.39
N SER A 11 1.38 19.48 -19.64
CA SER A 11 2.20 19.98 -20.76
C SER A 11 1.32 20.77 -21.75
N GLY A 12 0.82 21.93 -21.32
CA GLY A 12 -0.16 22.73 -22.07
C GLY A 12 -1.59 22.16 -22.04
N SER A 13 -1.74 20.92 -21.60
CA SER A 13 -2.97 20.24 -21.21
C SER A 13 -2.63 19.17 -20.17
N TRP A 14 -3.63 18.71 -19.42
CA TRP A 14 -3.49 17.53 -18.54
C TRP A 14 -3.52 16.27 -19.40
N ASN A 15 -2.52 15.41 -19.23
CA ASN A 15 -2.37 14.15 -19.93
C ASN A 15 -2.28 13.02 -18.91
N ASN A 16 -2.98 11.93 -19.18
CA ASN A 16 -2.92 10.70 -18.38
C ASN A 16 -1.47 10.21 -18.30
N ASP A 17 -1.03 9.80 -17.10
CA ASP A 17 0.31 9.25 -16.87
C ASP A 17 0.23 7.82 -16.30
N GLN A 18 -0.20 7.65 -15.05
CA GLN A 18 -0.37 6.34 -14.43
C GLN A 18 -1.74 6.21 -13.79
N ARG A 19 -2.28 4.99 -13.76
CA ARG A 19 -3.52 4.67 -13.05
C ARG A 19 -3.45 3.27 -12.47
N ASN A 20 -3.99 3.11 -11.27
CA ASN A 20 -4.13 1.82 -10.60
C ASN A 20 -5.58 1.63 -10.16
N THR A 21 -6.10 0.42 -10.28
CA THR A 21 -7.40 0.03 -9.72
C THR A 21 -7.25 -1.19 -8.83
N TYR A 22 -8.01 -1.24 -7.73
CA TYR A 22 -7.83 -2.28 -6.70
C TYR A 22 -9.09 -3.11 -6.51
N THR A 23 -8.92 -4.43 -6.49
CA THR A 23 -9.91 -5.37 -5.95
C THR A 23 -9.55 -5.67 -4.50
N LEU A 24 -10.54 -5.65 -3.62
CA LEU A 24 -10.32 -5.72 -2.17
C LEU A 24 -11.04 -6.93 -1.56
N SER A 25 -10.42 -7.53 -0.55
CA SER A 25 -11.05 -8.47 0.38
C SER A 25 -11.09 -7.83 1.76
N GLY A 26 -12.26 -7.32 2.17
CA GLY A 26 -12.35 -6.42 3.31
C GLY A 26 -11.61 -5.11 3.00
N ASN A 27 -10.64 -4.75 3.85
CA ASN A 27 -9.81 -3.55 3.66
C ASN A 27 -8.46 -3.81 2.97
N LEU A 28 -8.21 -5.06 2.54
CA LEU A 28 -6.93 -5.46 1.97
C LEU A 28 -7.02 -5.61 0.46
N PRO A 29 -6.11 -4.99 -0.32
CA PRO A 29 -6.08 -5.17 -1.77
C PRO A 29 -5.57 -6.56 -2.14
N THR A 30 -6.37 -7.35 -2.85
CA THR A 30 -6.00 -8.68 -3.32
C THR A 30 -5.52 -8.67 -4.77
N GLU A 31 -5.92 -7.66 -5.54
CA GLU A 31 -5.47 -7.43 -6.90
C GLU A 31 -5.32 -5.93 -7.16
N GLN A 32 -4.26 -5.55 -7.89
CA GLN A 32 -4.06 -4.23 -8.46
C GLN A 32 -3.86 -4.39 -9.97
N LEU A 33 -4.70 -3.74 -10.78
CA LEU A 33 -4.45 -3.59 -12.22
C LEU A 33 -3.71 -2.28 -12.45
N THR A 34 -2.67 -2.32 -13.26
CA THR A 34 -1.84 -1.14 -13.58
C THR A 34 -2.11 -0.70 -15.02
N TYR A 35 -2.19 0.61 -15.22
CA TYR A 35 -2.45 1.24 -16.52
C TYR A 35 -1.42 2.33 -16.80
N THR A 36 -1.10 2.48 -18.08
CA THR A 36 -0.29 3.58 -18.60
C THR A 36 -1.19 4.53 -19.39
N GLY A 37 -0.98 5.83 -19.18
CA GLY A 37 -1.66 6.88 -19.91
C GLY A 37 -0.94 7.23 -21.21
N ASN A 38 -1.72 7.51 -22.26
CA ASN A 38 -1.23 8.13 -23.48
C ASN A 38 -2.27 9.15 -23.96
N GLY A 39 -1.99 10.43 -23.71
CA GLY A 39 -2.93 11.52 -23.92
C GLY A 39 -4.17 11.35 -23.04
N SER A 40 -5.34 11.15 -23.66
CA SER A 40 -6.63 10.94 -22.97
C SER A 40 -7.02 9.47 -22.80
N THR A 41 -6.15 8.53 -23.21
CA THR A 41 -6.44 7.09 -23.18
C THR A 41 -5.70 6.37 -22.06
N TRP A 42 -6.30 5.30 -21.54
CA TRP A 42 -5.70 4.38 -20.58
C TRP A 42 -5.48 3.03 -21.24
N THR A 43 -4.26 2.51 -21.19
CA THR A 43 -3.92 1.17 -21.67
C THR A 43 -3.44 0.32 -20.51
N GLN A 44 -4.05 -0.84 -20.32
CA GLN A 44 -3.63 -1.75 -19.27
C GLN A 44 -2.21 -2.26 -19.53
N ASN A 45 -1.37 -2.20 -18.50
CA ASN A 45 0.04 -2.56 -18.55
C ASN A 45 0.34 -3.86 -17.80
N GLY A 46 -0.41 -4.17 -16.73
CA GLY A 46 -0.13 -5.36 -15.93
C GLY A 46 -1.15 -5.63 -14.83
N ARG A 47 -0.82 -6.60 -14.00
CA ARG A 47 -1.52 -6.90 -12.75
C ARG A 47 -0.56 -7.29 -11.64
N ILE A 48 -0.96 -7.03 -10.41
CA ILE A 48 -0.30 -7.48 -9.19
C ILE A 48 -1.32 -8.23 -8.35
N THR A 49 -1.04 -9.48 -8.00
CA THR A 49 -1.83 -10.26 -7.04
C THR A 49 -1.15 -10.26 -5.68
N LEU A 50 -1.92 -10.03 -4.63
CA LEU A 50 -1.45 -9.88 -3.25
C LEU A 50 -2.16 -10.90 -2.35
N GLN A 51 -1.41 -11.54 -1.45
CA GLN A 51 -1.97 -12.44 -0.44
C GLN A 51 -1.44 -12.09 0.93
N TYR A 52 -2.28 -12.26 1.94
CA TYR A 52 -2.02 -11.85 3.32
C TYR A 52 -2.17 -13.04 4.26
N ASN A 53 -1.48 -12.99 5.40
CA ASN A 53 -1.72 -13.92 6.50
C ASN A 53 -2.94 -13.50 7.33
N ALA A 54 -3.23 -14.25 8.39
CA ALA A 54 -4.35 -13.97 9.29
C ALA A 54 -4.17 -12.72 10.18
N GLN A 55 -3.01 -12.06 10.12
CA GLN A 55 -2.68 -10.81 10.82
C GLN A 55 -2.53 -9.64 9.82
N ASP A 56 -3.17 -9.75 8.65
CA ASP A 56 -3.19 -8.72 7.61
C ASP A 56 -1.80 -8.30 7.08
N SER A 57 -0.77 -9.14 7.28
CA SER A 57 0.58 -8.91 6.75
C SER A 57 0.73 -9.56 5.37
N LEU A 58 1.27 -8.82 4.40
CA LEU A 58 1.48 -9.28 3.02
C LEU A 58 2.50 -10.43 3.00
N ILE A 59 2.11 -11.63 2.57
CA ILE A 59 3.00 -12.81 2.51
C ILE A 59 3.44 -13.18 1.10
N TYR A 60 2.71 -12.73 0.08
CA TYR A 60 3.02 -13.03 -1.31
C TYR A 60 2.60 -11.90 -2.24
N ARG A 61 3.48 -11.57 -3.19
CA ARG A 61 3.22 -10.64 -4.29
C ARG A 61 3.60 -11.30 -5.60
N PHE A 62 2.68 -11.31 -6.56
CA PHE A 62 2.92 -11.77 -7.93
C PHE A 62 2.69 -10.63 -8.90
N THR A 63 3.69 -10.32 -9.73
CA THR A 63 3.59 -9.25 -10.74
C THR A 63 3.66 -9.86 -12.13
N GLU A 64 2.77 -9.40 -13.01
CA GLU A 64 2.64 -9.86 -14.38
C GLU A 64 2.47 -8.67 -15.33
N SER A 65 3.06 -8.76 -16.52
CA SER A 65 2.79 -7.82 -17.62
C SER A 65 1.58 -8.27 -18.44
N TYR A 66 0.84 -7.32 -18.95
CA TYR A 66 -0.30 -7.56 -19.82
C TYR A 66 0.09 -7.42 -21.29
N ALA A 67 -0.17 -8.45 -22.10
CA ALA A 67 0.10 -8.47 -23.53
C ALA A 67 -1.21 -8.57 -24.33
N GLY A 68 -2.18 -7.69 -24.03
CA GLY A 68 -3.42 -7.51 -24.78
C GLY A 68 -4.50 -8.58 -24.57
N SER A 69 -4.13 -9.83 -24.31
CA SER A 69 -5.08 -10.90 -23.94
C SER A 69 -4.51 -11.92 -22.94
N THR A 70 -3.22 -11.86 -22.66
CA THR A 70 -2.52 -12.78 -21.77
C THR A 70 -1.71 -12.02 -20.74
N TYR A 71 -1.54 -12.63 -19.57
CA TYR A 71 -0.62 -12.14 -18.53
C TYR A 71 0.65 -12.97 -18.56
N ASN A 72 1.80 -12.30 -18.60
CA ASN A 72 3.11 -12.94 -18.57
C ASN A 72 3.78 -12.70 -17.21
N PRO A 73 4.24 -13.76 -16.52
CA PRO A 73 4.94 -13.64 -15.24
C PRO A 73 6.17 -12.73 -15.34
N LEU A 74 6.30 -11.77 -14.41
CA LEU A 74 7.50 -10.93 -14.28
C LEU A 74 8.29 -11.28 -13.01
N SER A 75 7.65 -11.26 -11.84
CA SER A 75 8.32 -11.49 -10.56
C SER A 75 7.39 -12.06 -9.50
N ARG A 76 7.95 -12.83 -8.57
CA ARG A 76 7.26 -13.37 -7.41
C ARG A 76 8.07 -13.08 -6.16
N ASP A 77 7.45 -12.45 -5.18
CA ASP A 77 8.06 -12.12 -3.89
C ASP A 77 7.34 -12.86 -2.78
N PHE A 78 8.10 -13.41 -1.84
CA PHE A 78 7.61 -14.10 -0.66
C PHE A 78 8.12 -13.38 0.59
N TYR A 79 7.23 -13.07 1.50
CA TYR A 79 7.56 -12.35 2.73
C TYR A 79 7.35 -13.28 3.93
N TYR A 80 8.37 -13.37 4.78
CA TYR A 80 8.36 -14.20 5.98
C TYR A 80 8.52 -13.32 7.20
N TYR A 81 7.54 -13.34 8.09
CA TYR A 81 7.56 -12.58 9.34
C TYR A 81 7.81 -13.54 10.50
N GLN A 82 8.74 -13.15 11.37
CA GLN A 82 8.95 -13.84 12.64
C GLN A 82 8.29 -13.02 13.75
N SER A 83 7.43 -13.66 14.53
CA SER A 83 6.95 -13.10 15.79
C SER A 83 8.04 -13.28 16.84
N MET A 84 8.52 -12.18 17.41
CA MET A 84 9.46 -12.20 18.53
C MET A 84 8.71 -11.89 19.82
N VAL A 85 8.97 -12.65 20.88
CA VAL A 85 8.48 -12.31 22.22
C VAL A 85 9.41 -11.24 22.78
N VAL A 86 8.90 -10.03 22.97
CA VAL A 86 9.60 -8.98 23.71
C VAL A 86 9.31 -9.14 25.20
N GLY A 87 10.35 -9.13 26.03
CA GLY A 87 10.18 -9.16 27.48
C GLY A 87 9.63 -7.81 27.97
N LEU A 88 8.77 -7.81 28.98
CA LEU A 88 8.26 -6.56 29.59
C LEU A 88 9.37 -5.66 30.14
N LYS A 89 10.51 -6.25 30.55
CA LYS A 89 11.73 -5.51 30.93
C LYS A 89 12.31 -4.65 29.80
N ASP A 90 12.08 -5.06 28.55
CA ASP A 90 12.61 -4.40 27.35
C ASP A 90 11.65 -3.30 26.85
N LEU A 91 10.43 -3.26 27.39
CA LEU A 91 9.41 -2.25 27.12
C LEU A 91 9.31 -1.19 28.22
N THR A 92 10.08 -1.29 29.29
CA THR A 92 10.00 -0.34 30.41
C THR A 92 10.68 0.96 29.99
N PRO A 93 9.94 2.03 29.62
CA PRO A 93 10.59 3.27 29.28
C PRO A 93 11.07 3.85 30.61
N THR A 94 12.35 4.19 30.70
CA THR A 94 12.89 4.91 31.85
C THR A 94 12.31 6.32 31.82
N TYR A 95 11.07 6.49 32.29
CA TYR A 95 10.45 7.79 32.42
C TYR A 95 11.01 8.45 33.68
N ASN A 96 11.99 9.35 33.50
CA ASN A 96 12.26 10.40 34.48
C ASN A 96 11.10 11.40 34.39
N VAL A 97 9.98 11.14 35.08
CA VAL A 97 8.84 12.05 35.09
C VAL A 97 9.13 13.17 36.09
N GLU A 98 9.57 14.33 35.60
CA GLU A 98 9.47 15.58 36.35
C GLU A 98 8.04 16.11 36.20
N PHE A 99 7.30 16.16 37.32
CA PHE A 99 5.95 16.72 37.34
C PHE A 99 6.01 18.25 37.50
N THR A 100 5.87 18.99 36.41
CA THR A 100 5.60 20.44 36.48
C THR A 100 4.09 20.68 36.50
N ARG A 101 3.59 21.22 37.62
CA ARG A 101 2.15 21.46 37.84
C ARG A 101 1.79 22.90 37.47
N TYR A 102 1.05 23.10 36.39
CA TYR A 102 0.46 24.41 36.06
C TYR A 102 -0.95 24.52 36.65
N ARG A 103 -1.20 25.58 37.44
CA ARG A 103 -2.55 25.94 37.90
C ARG A 103 -3.06 27.10 37.07
N TYR A 104 -4.29 26.98 36.56
CA TYR A 104 -5.02 28.10 35.99
C TYR A 104 -6.16 28.48 36.93
N LYS A 105 -6.32 29.78 37.16
CA LYS A 105 -7.39 30.36 37.97
C LYS A 105 -8.50 30.82 37.02
N THR A 106 -9.71 30.31 37.17
CA THR A 106 -10.88 30.82 36.44
C THR A 106 -11.61 31.85 37.29
N SER A 107 -12.06 32.92 36.63
CA SER A 107 -12.94 33.96 37.17
C SER A 107 -14.32 33.42 37.51
#